data_AF-A0AAT9GPW1-F1
#
_entry.id   AF-A0AAT9GPW1-F1
#
_cell.length_a   1.000
_cell.length_b   1.000
_cell.length_c   1.000
_cell.angle_alpha   90.00
_cell.angle_beta   90.00
_cell.angle_gamma   90.00
#
_symmetry.space_group_name_H-M   'P 1'
#
loop_
_entity.id
_entity.type
_entity.pdbx_description
1 polymer ?
#
loop_
_entity_poly.entity_id
_entity_poly.type
_entity_poly.pdbx_seq_one_letter_code
_entity_poly.pdbx_strand_id
1 'polypeptide(L)'
;MKGVSTAIIALILTITTLIAMLGVFVLYSFYFNNVNASVMSQSYLIGLSKSIQIETSTLAFKGIAPSYNYFNVSFLIWISSPTKTVTIVIFNTAEKPLSSLFYTLPSPSKSGVFYSTLNGYKPVKSFSLSGNIYIPQNFQLLGNVNGLEAYNVSSNSTYIISSIIKPNNVIVIWILYNYEGKWYRLDFTYISPTTLGVGVYIVSKTGNYIQSSKQLQGAQAPHYVTTQTGDSFGLWFEVFNNQTYATILNLKYYTTSSNNKDVTIILYEDDGYLYANVSNTIQKLTQLNNGQMYFVNITTGSQLGLSQNFNISVYSQGKMIASQKFSSPSELNGYNISVSFGSAYFAVGISQAYFVSLQNQQGVHAQEFYNISNNVYLNGFYYNNTENIYWIISNSQKNLYSAIYWDFAYSISNPPLTVNAILWYWPQSASSSLQTVYIEELGNNTYII
;
A
#
# COMPACT_ATOMS: atom_id res chain seq x y z
N MET A 1 24.12 79.11 64.64
CA MET A 1 23.68 78.98 63.22
C MET A 1 24.26 77.79 62.45
N LYS A 2 25.36 77.11 62.88
CA LYS A 2 25.91 75.96 62.15
C LYS A 2 25.07 74.66 62.22
N GLY A 3 24.36 74.39 63.32
CA GLY A 3 23.57 73.16 63.50
C GLY A 3 22.25 73.07 62.73
N VAL A 4 21.65 74.23 62.37
CA VAL A 4 20.38 74.28 61.61
C VAL A 4 20.60 73.94 60.14
N SER A 5 21.75 74.32 59.57
CA SER A 5 22.12 74.00 58.18
C SER A 5 22.39 72.50 57.99
N THR A 6 23.10 71.85 58.92
CA THR A 6 23.37 70.41 58.87
C THR A 6 22.10 69.56 59.03
N ALA A 7 21.16 69.98 59.87
CA ALA A 7 19.90 69.27 60.07
C ALA A 7 19.01 69.32 58.81
N ILE A 8 18.95 70.46 58.12
CA ILE A 8 18.20 70.62 56.86
C ILE A 8 18.83 69.77 55.75
N ILE A 9 20.16 69.79 55.63
CA ILE A 9 20.88 68.97 54.64
C ILE A 9 20.64 67.47 54.89
N ALA A 10 20.70 67.02 56.15
CA ALA A 10 20.43 65.63 56.53
C ALA A 10 18.98 65.22 56.23
N LEU A 11 18.01 66.10 56.47
CA LEU A 11 16.60 65.86 56.14
C LEU A 11 16.40 65.71 54.62
N ILE A 12 16.99 66.61 53.82
CA ILE A 12 16.91 66.56 52.36
C ILE A 12 17.55 65.27 51.83
N LEU A 13 18.73 64.89 52.35
CA LEU A 13 19.39 63.62 52.00
C LEU A 13 18.52 62.41 52.36
N THR A 14 17.88 62.43 53.53
CA THR A 14 17.01 61.32 53.98
C THR A 14 15.80 61.18 53.07
N ILE A 15 15.12 62.29 52.75
CA ILE A 15 13.96 62.31 51.84
C ILE A 15 14.37 61.86 50.43
N THR A 16 15.50 62.36 49.92
CA THR A 16 16.00 62.00 48.58
C THR A 16 16.35 60.51 48.52
N THR A 17 16.99 59.97 49.55
CA THR A 17 17.32 58.54 49.63
C THR A 17 16.05 57.69 49.72
N LEU A 18 15.05 58.12 50.50
CA LEU A 18 13.77 57.42 50.62
C LEU A 18 13.02 57.36 49.27
N ILE A 19 12.98 58.49 48.54
CA ILE A 19 12.36 58.56 47.21
C ILE A 19 13.10 57.67 46.21
N ALA A 20 14.44 57.67 46.24
CA ALA A 20 15.24 56.81 45.38
C ALA A 20 15.02 55.32 45.68
N MET A 21 14.96 54.92 46.96
CA MET A 21 14.65 53.54 47.36
C MET A 21 13.25 53.11 46.92
N LEU A 22 12.25 53.96 47.09
CA LEU A 22 10.88 53.69 46.63
C LEU A 22 10.81 53.56 45.11
N GLY A 23 11.52 54.41 44.36
CA GLY A 23 11.62 54.31 42.90
C GLY A 23 12.26 53.00 42.44
N VAL A 24 13.37 52.59 43.06
CA VAL A 24 14.03 51.31 42.78
C VAL A 24 13.11 50.14 43.14
N PHE A 25 12.40 50.21 44.25
CA PHE A 25 11.45 49.17 44.67
C PHE A 25 10.31 49.01 43.66
N VAL A 26 9.72 50.11 43.17
CA VAL A 26 8.66 50.05 42.15
C VAL A 26 9.18 49.46 40.84
N LEU A 27 10.36 49.86 40.38
CA LEU A 27 11.00 49.28 39.20
C LEU A 27 11.26 47.78 39.37
N TYR A 28 11.73 47.37 40.55
CA TYR A 28 11.97 45.98 40.88
C TYR A 28 10.67 45.17 40.92
N SER A 29 9.61 45.68 41.54
CA SER A 29 8.29 45.02 41.59
C SER A 29 7.67 44.85 40.21
N PHE A 30 7.77 45.86 39.34
CA PHE A 30 7.27 45.77 37.96
C PHE A 30 8.07 44.76 37.13
N TYR A 31 9.39 44.75 37.27
CA TYR A 31 10.26 43.79 36.59
C TYR A 31 9.96 42.35 37.01
N PHE A 32 9.85 42.08 38.32
CA PHE A 32 9.58 40.73 38.83
C PHE A 32 8.20 40.21 38.47
N ASN A 33 7.17 41.07 38.44
CA ASN A 33 5.84 40.65 38.04
C ASN A 33 5.81 40.16 36.58
N ASN A 34 6.47 40.88 35.69
CA ASN A 34 6.56 40.50 34.27
C ASN A 34 7.42 39.25 34.05
N VAL A 35 8.52 39.09 34.80
CA VAL A 35 9.37 37.88 34.74
C VAL A 35 8.59 36.66 35.26
N ASN A 36 7.88 36.78 36.38
CA ASN A 36 7.09 35.69 36.94
C ASN A 36 5.95 35.27 36.00
N ALA A 37 5.24 36.22 35.40
CA ALA A 37 4.20 35.93 34.41
C ALA A 37 4.78 35.19 33.19
N SER A 38 5.91 35.68 32.65
CA SER A 38 6.61 35.04 31.52
C SER A 38 7.06 33.61 31.86
N VAL A 39 7.62 33.38 33.05
CA VAL A 39 8.07 32.05 33.50
C VAL A 39 6.91 31.09 33.71
N MET A 40 5.77 31.57 34.25
CA MET A 40 4.57 30.76 34.40
C MET A 40 3.97 30.37 33.05
N SER A 41 3.83 31.31 32.12
CA SER A 41 3.34 31.03 30.75
C SER A 41 4.24 30.06 30.02
N GLN A 42 5.56 30.20 30.19
CA GLN A 42 6.55 29.29 29.60
C GLN A 42 6.43 27.89 30.21
N SER A 43 6.34 27.79 31.53
CA SER A 43 6.20 26.51 32.23
C SER A 43 4.91 25.80 31.85
N TYR A 44 3.81 26.55 31.67
CA TYR A 44 2.54 26.02 31.20
C TYR A 44 2.67 25.44 29.77
N LEU A 45 3.20 26.20 28.83
CA LEU A 45 3.36 25.76 27.43
C LEU A 45 4.33 24.58 27.28
N ILE A 46 5.42 24.57 28.07
CA ILE A 46 6.33 23.42 28.14
C ILE A 46 5.62 22.20 28.74
N GLY A 47 4.81 22.41 29.78
CA GLY A 47 3.97 21.36 30.37
C GLY A 47 3.02 20.75 29.34
N LEU A 48 2.29 21.59 28.59
CA LEU A 48 1.41 21.14 27.51
C LEU A 48 2.16 20.34 26.45
N SER A 49 3.31 20.85 25.98
CA SER A 49 4.18 20.21 25.00
C SER A 49 4.60 18.80 25.42
N LYS A 50 4.99 18.62 26.69
CA LYS A 50 5.40 17.30 27.23
C LYS A 50 4.24 16.32 27.41
N SER A 51 3.01 16.82 27.50
CA SER A 51 1.81 15.99 27.71
C SER A 51 1.10 15.59 26.43
N ILE A 52 1.51 16.13 25.28
CA ILE A 52 0.95 15.73 23.99
C ILE A 52 1.50 14.36 23.59
N GLN A 53 0.61 13.50 23.10
CA GLN A 53 0.96 12.22 22.50
C GLN A 53 0.32 12.15 21.12
N ILE A 54 1.09 11.67 20.15
CA ILE A 54 0.65 11.49 18.77
C ILE A 54 1.00 10.07 18.37
N GLU A 55 -0.01 9.34 17.91
CA GLU A 55 0.18 8.04 17.28
C GLU A 55 -0.24 8.12 15.83
N THR A 56 0.55 7.51 14.97
CA THR A 56 0.31 7.45 13.53
C THR A 56 0.19 5.99 13.12
N SER A 57 -0.84 5.62 12.37
CA SER A 57 -0.89 4.30 11.77
C SER A 57 0.20 4.13 10.72
N THR A 58 0.47 2.88 10.33
CA THR A 58 1.12 2.60 9.05
C THR A 58 0.33 3.25 7.91
N LEU A 59 1.00 3.57 6.81
CA LEU A 59 0.35 4.18 5.64
C LEU A 59 -0.67 3.21 5.03
N ALA A 60 -1.90 3.67 4.86
CA ALA A 60 -3.02 2.82 4.46
C ALA A 60 -3.13 2.63 2.93
N PHE A 61 -2.57 3.54 2.12
CA PHE A 61 -2.69 3.48 0.67
C PHE A 61 -1.61 4.29 -0.04
N LYS A 62 -1.06 3.74 -1.14
CA LYS A 62 -0.28 4.48 -2.16
C LYS A 62 -1.00 4.33 -3.49
N GLY A 63 -1.65 5.41 -3.94
CA GLY A 63 -2.15 5.48 -5.32
C GLY A 63 -1.10 6.12 -6.21
N ILE A 64 -0.61 5.41 -7.22
CA ILE A 64 0.16 6.03 -8.31
C ILE A 64 -0.84 6.85 -9.13
N ALA A 65 -0.75 8.17 -9.04
CA ALA A 65 -1.38 9.06 -10.02
C ALA A 65 -0.70 8.80 -11.39
N PRO A 66 -1.28 9.17 -12.55
CA PRO A 66 -0.72 8.85 -13.88
C PRO A 66 0.70 9.38 -14.18
N SER A 67 1.42 9.95 -13.21
CA SER A 67 2.84 10.26 -13.28
C SER A 67 3.57 9.79 -12.01
N TYR A 68 4.71 9.10 -12.16
CA TYR A 68 5.65 8.70 -11.09
C TYR A 68 6.22 9.88 -10.25
N ASN A 69 5.86 11.12 -10.58
CA ASN A 69 6.33 12.32 -9.90
C ASN A 69 5.66 12.55 -8.54
N TYR A 70 4.46 12.00 -8.33
CA TYR A 70 3.68 12.18 -7.11
C TYR A 70 2.82 10.95 -6.79
N PHE A 71 2.54 10.72 -5.52
CA PHE A 71 1.61 9.68 -5.06
C PHE A 71 0.70 10.18 -3.94
N ASN A 72 -0.52 9.65 -3.92
CA ASN A 72 -1.50 9.89 -2.87
C ASN A 72 -1.22 8.95 -1.71
N VAL A 73 -1.14 9.50 -0.49
CA VAL A 73 -0.99 8.72 0.75
C VAL A 73 -2.07 9.10 1.74
N SER A 74 -2.58 8.09 2.45
CA SER A 74 -3.52 8.28 3.54
C SER A 74 -3.12 7.47 4.77
N PHE A 75 -3.36 8.01 5.96
CA PHE A 75 -3.05 7.33 7.23
C PHE A 75 -3.93 7.89 8.36
N LEU A 76 -4.02 7.12 9.45
CA LEU A 76 -4.71 7.54 10.66
C LEU A 76 -3.75 8.25 11.59
N ILE A 77 -4.26 9.29 12.23
CA ILE A 77 -3.62 9.93 13.38
C ILE A 77 -4.54 9.87 14.58
N TRP A 78 -3.96 9.67 15.74
CA TRP A 78 -4.60 9.87 17.03
C TRP A 78 -3.79 10.88 17.82
N ILE A 79 -4.47 11.90 18.36
CA ILE A 79 -3.83 12.96 19.13
C ILE A 79 -4.46 13.00 20.51
N SER A 80 -3.64 12.83 21.54
CA SER A 80 -4.00 13.11 22.94
C SER A 80 -3.35 14.41 23.38
N SER A 81 -4.16 15.30 23.95
CA SER A 81 -3.74 16.59 24.49
C SER A 81 -4.51 16.91 25.76
N PRO A 82 -3.88 17.55 26.76
CA PRO A 82 -4.59 18.08 27.92
C PRO A 82 -5.53 19.25 27.57
N THR A 83 -5.43 19.82 26.37
CA THR A 83 -6.37 20.83 25.86
C THR A 83 -7.49 20.18 25.05
N LYS A 84 -8.69 20.79 25.02
CA LYS A 84 -9.82 20.24 24.26
C LYS A 84 -9.58 20.19 22.76
N THR A 85 -8.82 21.14 22.24
CA THR A 85 -8.59 21.33 20.81
C THR A 85 -7.17 21.81 20.58
N VAL A 86 -6.51 21.21 19.60
CA VAL A 86 -5.23 21.67 19.07
C VAL A 86 -5.37 21.97 17.58
N THR A 87 -4.45 22.76 17.05
CA THR A 87 -4.40 23.04 15.62
C THR A 87 -3.30 22.20 14.99
N ILE A 88 -3.57 21.53 13.88
CA ILE A 88 -2.55 20.82 13.12
C ILE A 88 -2.28 21.50 11.78
N VAL A 89 -1.00 21.47 11.38
CA VAL A 89 -0.52 21.86 10.05
C VAL A 89 0.24 20.69 9.48
N ILE A 90 -0.12 20.30 8.25
CA ILE A 90 0.47 19.15 7.56
C ILE A 90 1.21 19.69 6.35
N PHE A 91 2.43 19.22 6.13
CA PHE A 91 3.22 19.62 4.97
C PHE A 91 4.22 18.54 4.58
N ASN A 92 4.80 18.68 3.38
CA ASN A 92 5.71 17.69 2.83
C ASN A 92 7.10 18.32 2.63
N THR A 93 8.16 17.60 3.01
CA THR A 93 9.55 18.04 2.82
C THR A 93 10.41 16.86 2.39
N ALA A 94 11.56 17.12 1.77
CA ALA A 94 12.58 16.09 1.58
C ALA A 94 12.97 15.46 2.92
N GLU A 95 13.26 14.16 2.92
CA GLU A 95 13.73 13.42 4.09
C GLU A 95 15.03 14.02 4.63
N LYS A 96 15.09 14.24 5.95
CA LYS A 96 16.22 14.84 6.66
C LYS A 96 16.36 14.19 8.05
N PRO A 97 17.53 14.29 8.70
CA PRO A 97 17.67 13.91 10.09
C PRO A 97 16.65 14.62 10.99
N LEU A 98 16.16 13.93 12.03
CA LEU A 98 15.11 14.44 12.94
C LEU A 98 15.42 15.84 13.49
N SER A 99 16.68 16.09 13.85
CA SER A 99 17.15 17.39 14.36
C SER A 99 16.92 18.54 13.37
N SER A 100 16.97 18.25 12.07
CA SER A 100 16.72 19.23 11.00
C SER A 100 15.22 19.36 10.69
N LEU A 101 14.44 18.29 10.82
CA LEU A 101 12.99 18.33 10.66
C LEU A 101 12.33 19.21 11.73
N PHE A 102 12.86 19.21 12.95
CA PHE A 102 12.40 20.10 14.01
C PHE A 102 12.44 21.58 13.60
N TYR A 103 13.42 22.05 12.82
CA TYR A 103 13.48 23.46 12.41
C TYR A 103 12.90 23.74 11.03
N THR A 104 12.32 22.73 10.36
CA THR A 104 11.81 22.90 9.00
C THR A 104 10.48 23.63 9.01
N LEU A 105 10.43 24.82 8.41
CA LEU A 105 9.19 25.57 8.27
C LEU A 105 8.24 24.91 7.27
N PRO A 106 6.90 25.01 7.47
CA PRO A 106 5.94 24.38 6.60
C PRO A 106 5.89 25.09 5.25
N SER A 107 5.79 24.32 4.18
CA SER A 107 5.43 24.80 2.86
C SER A 107 3.99 24.41 2.53
N PRO A 108 3.26 25.19 1.72
CA PRO A 108 1.94 24.78 1.24
C PRO A 108 1.99 23.38 0.62
N SER A 109 1.13 22.49 1.10
CA SER A 109 0.95 21.14 0.58
C SER A 109 -0.51 20.92 0.20
N LYS A 110 -0.73 19.97 -0.71
CA LYS A 110 -2.07 19.46 -1.00
C LYS A 110 -2.36 18.32 -0.02
N SER A 111 -2.78 18.69 1.18
CA SER A 111 -3.11 17.76 2.26
C SER A 111 -4.52 18.04 2.76
N GLY A 112 -5.18 17.02 3.30
CA GLY A 112 -6.53 17.13 3.83
C GLY A 112 -6.70 16.28 5.08
N VAL A 113 -7.56 16.74 5.98
CA VAL A 113 -7.90 16.04 7.23
C VAL A 113 -9.37 15.66 7.18
N PHE A 114 -9.68 14.43 7.54
CA PHE A 114 -11.02 13.86 7.50
C PHE A 114 -11.34 13.14 8.80
N TYR A 115 -12.61 13.05 9.13
CA TYR A 115 -13.12 12.21 10.21
C TYR A 115 -14.11 11.21 9.66
N SER A 116 -14.20 10.06 10.32
CA SER A 116 -15.11 8.98 9.93
C SER A 116 -16.54 9.26 10.42
N THR A 117 -17.52 8.89 9.60
CA THR A 117 -18.95 8.89 9.93
C THR A 117 -19.57 7.59 9.45
N LEU A 118 -20.80 7.29 9.91
CA LEU A 118 -21.54 6.10 9.45
C LEU A 118 -21.75 6.04 7.93
N ASN A 119 -21.72 7.19 7.24
CA ASN A 119 -21.95 7.31 5.80
C ASN A 119 -20.66 7.67 5.03
N GLY A 120 -19.49 7.27 5.55
CA GLY A 120 -18.18 7.53 4.94
C GLY A 120 -17.41 8.68 5.60
N TYR A 121 -16.49 9.29 4.86
CA TYR A 121 -15.55 10.29 5.40
C TYR A 121 -16.01 11.72 5.13
N LYS A 122 -15.87 12.60 6.13
CA LYS A 122 -16.15 14.04 5.99
C LYS A 122 -14.89 14.86 6.23
N PRO A 123 -14.63 15.90 5.43
CA PRO A 123 -13.48 16.77 5.63
C PRO A 123 -13.64 17.61 6.90
N VAL A 124 -12.54 17.79 7.64
CA VAL A 124 -12.42 18.80 8.68
C VAL A 124 -12.26 20.16 8.00
N LYS A 125 -13.00 21.17 8.47
CA LYS A 125 -12.94 22.53 7.92
C LYS A 125 -11.54 23.11 8.15
N SER A 126 -10.84 23.45 7.06
CA SER A 126 -9.56 24.16 7.11
C SER A 126 -9.77 25.66 7.37
N PHE A 127 -8.71 26.30 7.85
CA PHE A 127 -8.57 27.75 7.88
C PHE A 127 -7.16 28.15 7.47
N SER A 128 -7.00 29.38 7.00
CA SER A 128 -5.69 29.91 6.60
C SER A 128 -4.95 30.46 7.83
N LEU A 129 -3.79 29.88 8.13
CA LEU A 129 -2.90 30.30 9.20
C LEU A 129 -1.79 31.19 8.62
N SER A 130 -1.70 32.41 9.15
CA SER A 130 -0.61 33.35 8.86
C SER A 130 -0.14 34.01 10.15
N GLY A 131 1.17 34.13 10.35
CA GLY A 131 1.76 34.78 11.52
C GLY A 131 3.04 34.12 12.02
N ASN A 132 3.53 34.63 13.15
CA ASN A 132 4.71 34.13 13.82
C ASN A 132 4.39 32.88 14.63
N ILE A 133 5.21 31.84 14.46
CA ILE A 133 5.16 30.60 15.23
C ILE A 133 6.36 30.59 16.19
N TYR A 134 6.11 30.32 17.45
CA TYR A 134 7.13 30.28 18.51
C TYR A 134 7.32 28.85 19.02
N ILE A 135 8.49 28.56 19.59
CA ILE A 135 8.69 27.36 20.40
C ILE A 135 8.44 27.67 21.89
N PRO A 136 7.88 26.73 22.68
CA PRO A 136 7.67 26.93 24.11
C PRO A 136 8.97 27.25 24.87
N GLN A 137 10.11 26.70 24.44
CA GLN A 137 11.41 26.98 25.05
C GLN A 137 11.84 28.42 24.73
N ASN A 138 11.94 29.25 25.77
CA ASN A 138 12.41 30.63 25.72
C ASN A 138 11.58 31.58 24.83
N PHE A 139 10.36 31.18 24.44
CA PHE A 139 9.52 31.91 23.49
C PHE A 139 10.26 32.30 22.19
N GLN A 140 11.21 31.47 21.78
CA GLN A 140 12.01 31.75 20.60
C GLN A 140 11.13 31.67 19.35
N LEU A 141 11.29 32.64 18.46
CA LEU A 141 10.63 32.62 17.15
C LEU A 141 11.17 31.45 16.33
N LEU A 142 10.29 30.53 15.94
CA LEU A 142 10.61 29.44 15.02
C LEU A 142 10.61 29.96 13.58
N GLY A 143 9.63 30.80 13.24
CA GLY A 143 9.55 31.48 11.94
C GLY A 143 8.19 32.11 11.68
N ASN A 144 8.06 32.73 10.52
CA ASN A 144 6.82 33.30 10.04
C ASN A 144 6.21 32.39 8.96
N VAL A 145 4.92 32.11 9.07
CA VAL A 145 4.17 31.34 8.08
C VAL A 145 3.11 32.21 7.41
N ASN A 146 2.83 31.94 6.15
CA ASN A 146 1.86 32.72 5.38
C ASN A 146 0.98 31.78 4.55
N GLY A 147 -0.34 31.88 4.74
CA GLY A 147 -1.32 31.20 3.90
C GLY A 147 -1.35 29.67 4.04
N LEU A 148 -0.93 29.11 5.17
CA LEU A 148 -0.93 27.65 5.35
C LEU A 148 -2.32 27.13 5.70
N GLU A 149 -2.70 25.97 5.16
CA GLU A 149 -3.90 25.29 5.61
C GLU A 149 -3.68 24.64 6.98
N ALA A 150 -4.53 25.00 7.93
CA ALA A 150 -4.51 24.49 9.29
C ALA A 150 -5.90 23.94 9.67
N TYR A 151 -5.91 22.97 10.58
CA TYR A 151 -7.13 22.26 10.98
C TYR A 151 -7.24 22.22 12.49
N ASN A 152 -8.40 22.57 13.04
CA ASN A 152 -8.68 22.36 14.45
C ASN A 152 -9.16 20.92 14.66
N VAL A 153 -8.46 20.20 15.52
CA VAL A 153 -8.74 18.81 15.86
C VAL A 153 -8.98 18.65 17.35
N SER A 154 -9.95 17.81 17.69
CA SER A 154 -10.31 17.47 19.05
C SER A 154 -9.23 16.59 19.68
N SER A 155 -9.00 16.77 20.97
CA SER A 155 -8.19 15.82 21.74
C SER A 155 -8.89 14.45 21.85
N ASN A 156 -8.08 13.40 21.98
CA ASN A 156 -8.47 12.00 22.12
C ASN A 156 -9.36 11.49 20.98
N SER A 157 -9.14 12.02 19.77
CA SER A 157 -9.92 11.68 18.58
C SER A 157 -9.01 11.20 17.45
N THR A 158 -9.54 10.31 16.62
CA THR A 158 -8.84 9.76 15.46
C THR A 158 -9.26 10.48 14.18
N TYR A 159 -8.28 10.87 13.37
CA TYR A 159 -8.49 11.53 12.08
C TYR A 159 -7.75 10.79 10.97
N ILE A 160 -8.23 10.93 9.74
CA ILE A 160 -7.55 10.47 8.54
C ILE A 160 -6.85 11.67 7.92
N ILE A 161 -5.56 11.56 7.68
CA ILE A 161 -4.81 12.51 6.87
C ILE A 161 -4.65 11.93 5.48
N SER A 162 -4.89 12.74 4.46
CA SER A 162 -4.55 12.43 3.07
C SER A 162 -3.59 13.49 2.53
N SER A 163 -2.56 13.10 1.77
CA SER A 163 -1.56 14.02 1.21
C SER A 163 -1.07 13.57 -0.17
N ILE A 164 -0.74 14.52 -1.03
CA ILE A 164 -0.01 14.28 -2.29
C ILE A 164 1.48 14.55 -2.06
N ILE A 165 2.32 13.54 -2.27
CA ILE A 165 3.75 13.61 -1.96
C ILE A 165 4.66 13.20 -3.13
N LYS A 166 5.89 13.72 -3.14
CA LYS A 166 6.94 13.34 -4.11
C LYS A 166 7.74 12.13 -3.60
N PRO A 167 8.41 11.39 -4.49
CA PRO A 167 9.42 10.41 -4.09
C PRO A 167 10.45 11.02 -3.14
N ASN A 168 10.84 10.26 -2.10
CA ASN A 168 11.82 10.65 -1.07
C ASN A 168 11.43 11.85 -0.18
N ASN A 169 10.16 12.26 -0.21
CA ASN A 169 9.63 13.22 0.75
C ASN A 169 8.98 12.51 1.94
N VAL A 170 9.06 13.15 3.11
CA VAL A 170 8.32 12.80 4.32
C VAL A 170 7.15 13.75 4.52
N ILE A 171 6.15 13.29 5.25
CA ILE A 171 5.00 14.08 5.69
C ILE A 171 5.29 14.53 7.11
N VAL A 172 5.25 15.84 7.37
CA VAL A 172 5.46 16.42 8.70
C VAL A 172 4.15 16.99 9.21
N ILE A 173 3.88 16.75 10.49
CA ILE A 173 2.70 17.23 11.19
C ILE A 173 3.17 18.09 12.34
N TRP A 174 2.82 19.37 12.30
CA TRP A 174 3.00 20.28 13.41
C TRP A 174 1.75 20.34 14.27
N ILE A 175 1.93 20.31 15.58
CA ILE A 175 0.88 20.60 16.55
C ILE A 175 1.08 21.98 17.13
N LEU A 176 0.10 22.83 16.88
CA LEU A 176 0.08 24.23 17.28
C LEU A 176 -1.00 24.47 18.32
N TYR A 177 -0.75 25.45 19.18
CA TYR A 177 -1.72 25.97 20.13
C TYR A 177 -1.64 27.49 20.17
N ASN A 178 -2.79 28.15 20.12
CA ASN A 178 -2.88 29.59 20.30
C ASN A 178 -3.01 29.91 21.78
N TYR A 179 -2.00 30.55 22.35
CA TYR A 179 -2.01 30.99 23.74
C TYR A 179 -1.73 32.49 23.79
N GLU A 180 -2.66 33.24 24.40
CA GLU A 180 -2.58 34.70 24.53
C GLU A 180 -2.34 35.42 23.20
N GLY A 181 -2.96 34.94 22.11
CA GLY A 181 -2.87 35.54 20.78
C GLY A 181 -1.61 35.19 20.00
N LYS A 182 -0.72 34.34 20.55
CA LYS A 182 0.49 33.85 19.87
C LYS A 182 0.38 32.36 19.58
N TRP A 183 0.94 31.95 18.44
CA TRP A 183 0.98 30.54 18.05
C TRP A 183 2.26 29.88 18.55
N TYR A 184 2.11 28.79 19.29
CA TYR A 184 3.22 27.97 19.76
C TYR A 184 3.17 26.61 19.11
N ARG A 185 4.30 26.14 18.57
CA ARG A 185 4.44 24.75 18.13
C ARG A 185 4.79 23.89 19.33
N LEU A 186 3.79 23.20 19.86
CA LEU A 186 3.90 22.37 21.04
C LEU A 186 4.63 21.06 20.75
N ASP A 187 4.39 20.46 19.59
CA ASP A 187 5.03 19.20 19.20
C ASP A 187 5.06 19.04 17.67
N PHE A 188 5.80 18.04 17.18
CA PHE A 188 5.75 17.61 15.80
C PHE A 188 6.02 16.11 15.67
N THR A 189 5.45 15.50 14.64
CA THR A 189 5.82 14.15 14.20
C THR A 189 6.02 14.14 12.69
N TYR A 190 6.62 13.06 12.18
CA TYR A 190 6.76 12.85 10.74
C TYR A 190 6.54 11.39 10.39
N ILE A 191 6.06 11.17 9.18
CA ILE A 191 5.87 9.85 8.60
C ILE A 191 6.73 9.80 7.35
N SER A 192 7.62 8.81 7.31
CA SER A 192 8.38 8.51 6.11
C SER A 192 7.63 7.43 5.31
N PRO A 193 7.21 7.75 4.08
CA PRO A 193 6.65 6.77 3.17
C PRO A 193 7.66 5.66 2.89
N THR A 194 8.92 6.00 2.64
CA THR A 194 9.95 5.06 2.18
C THR A 194 10.26 3.94 3.18
N THR A 195 10.21 4.20 4.48
CA THR A 195 10.56 3.21 5.52
C THR A 195 9.37 2.43 6.09
N LEU A 196 8.12 2.80 5.75
CA LEU A 196 6.89 2.21 6.33
C LEU A 196 5.98 1.53 5.29
N GLY A 197 6.54 0.95 4.22
CA GLY A 197 5.77 0.14 3.25
C GLY A 197 5.26 0.94 2.04
N VAL A 198 6.21 1.46 1.25
CA VAL A 198 6.07 2.33 0.06
C VAL A 198 5.33 1.83 -1.18
N GLY A 199 4.30 0.97 -1.11
CA GLY A 199 3.52 0.56 -2.30
C GLY A 199 3.14 -0.91 -2.36
N VAL A 200 2.29 -1.25 -3.34
CA VAL A 200 1.95 -2.64 -3.66
C VAL A 200 2.99 -3.14 -4.65
N TYR A 201 3.95 -3.90 -4.15
CA TYR A 201 4.92 -4.59 -4.96
C TYR A 201 4.22 -5.72 -5.70
N ILE A 202 4.42 -5.81 -7.01
CA ILE A 202 3.98 -6.95 -7.82
C ILE A 202 5.18 -7.57 -8.50
N VAL A 203 5.13 -8.87 -8.80
CA VAL A 203 6.29 -9.55 -9.41
C VAL A 203 6.42 -9.10 -10.86
N SER A 204 7.63 -8.67 -11.23
CA SER A 204 8.02 -8.49 -12.63
C SER A 204 8.59 -9.78 -13.23
N LYS A 205 9.13 -10.66 -12.38
CA LYS A 205 9.64 -11.99 -12.76
C LYS A 205 9.55 -12.92 -11.56
N THR A 206 9.22 -14.18 -11.82
CA THR A 206 9.35 -15.27 -10.86
C THR A 206 10.41 -16.29 -11.27
N GLY A 207 10.82 -17.12 -10.32
CA GLY A 207 11.39 -18.43 -10.57
C GLY A 207 10.38 -19.39 -11.21
N ASN A 208 10.77 -20.67 -11.29
CA ASN A 208 9.93 -21.71 -11.87
C ASN A 208 9.12 -22.42 -10.78
N TYR A 209 7.83 -22.59 -11.03
CA TYR A 209 6.98 -23.52 -10.29
C TYR A 209 6.93 -24.83 -11.05
N ILE A 210 7.30 -25.92 -10.38
CA ILE A 210 7.27 -27.27 -10.96
C ILE A 210 6.38 -28.12 -10.07
N GLN A 211 5.17 -28.41 -10.56
CA GLN A 211 4.20 -29.24 -9.84
C GLN A 211 4.58 -30.74 -9.89
N SER A 212 5.57 -31.12 -10.69
CA SER A 212 6.18 -32.47 -10.69
C SER A 212 7.23 -32.68 -9.59
N SER A 213 7.35 -31.76 -8.62
CA SER A 213 8.39 -31.79 -7.61
C SER A 213 8.30 -33.07 -6.76
N LYS A 214 9.42 -33.80 -6.71
CA LYS A 214 9.65 -34.94 -5.81
C LYS A 214 9.46 -34.59 -4.32
N GLN A 215 9.27 -33.32 -3.94
CA GLN A 215 8.94 -32.88 -2.58
C GLN A 215 7.47 -33.08 -2.20
N LEU A 216 6.57 -33.40 -3.15
CA LEU A 216 5.19 -33.82 -2.88
C LEU A 216 5.09 -35.27 -2.38
N GLN A 217 6.17 -35.85 -1.82
CA GLN A 217 6.30 -37.25 -1.40
C GLN A 217 5.24 -37.75 -0.40
N GLY A 218 4.50 -36.85 0.27
CA GLY A 218 3.37 -37.17 1.15
C GLY A 218 1.99 -36.82 0.59
N ALA A 219 1.91 -36.08 -0.51
CA ALA A 219 0.66 -35.91 -1.23
C ALA A 219 0.37 -37.22 -1.93
N GLN A 220 -0.81 -37.81 -1.71
CA GLN A 220 -1.35 -38.83 -2.61
C GLN A 220 -1.69 -38.13 -3.93
N ALA A 221 -0.64 -37.73 -4.66
CA ALA A 221 -0.72 -37.11 -5.95
C ALA A 221 -1.32 -38.18 -6.86
N PRO A 222 -2.50 -37.94 -7.43
CA PRO A 222 -3.16 -38.90 -8.28
C PRO A 222 -2.31 -39.09 -9.55
N HIS A 223 -1.64 -40.24 -9.61
CA HIS A 223 -0.87 -40.68 -10.75
C HIS A 223 -1.80 -40.84 -11.95
N TYR A 224 -1.57 -40.08 -13.02
CA TYR A 224 -2.11 -40.32 -14.36
C TYR A 224 -3.64 -40.43 -14.47
N VAL A 225 -4.41 -39.45 -14.02
CA VAL A 225 -5.86 -39.52 -14.25
C VAL A 225 -6.20 -38.97 -15.64
N THR A 226 -6.52 -39.90 -16.53
CA THR A 226 -7.17 -39.73 -17.85
C THR A 226 -8.58 -39.10 -17.77
N THR A 227 -8.95 -38.52 -16.63
CA THR A 227 -10.29 -37.99 -16.33
C THR A 227 -10.31 -36.46 -16.20
N GLN A 228 -9.24 -35.75 -16.54
CA GLN A 228 -9.30 -34.29 -16.65
C GLN A 228 -10.00 -33.94 -17.95
N THR A 229 -11.07 -33.16 -17.84
CA THR A 229 -11.98 -32.88 -18.96
C THR A 229 -12.14 -31.39 -19.24
N GLY A 230 -11.51 -30.53 -18.43
CA GLY A 230 -11.45 -29.10 -18.63
C GLY A 230 -10.52 -28.41 -17.66
N ASP A 231 -9.66 -27.53 -18.17
CA ASP A 231 -8.71 -26.74 -17.38
C ASP A 231 -8.83 -25.25 -17.74
N SER A 232 -8.58 -24.38 -16.75
CA SER A 232 -8.44 -22.94 -16.95
C SER A 232 -7.22 -22.44 -16.20
N PHE A 233 -6.43 -21.61 -16.88
CA PHE A 233 -5.33 -20.86 -16.31
C PHE A 233 -5.56 -19.38 -16.59
N GLY A 234 -5.45 -18.52 -15.58
CA GLY A 234 -5.55 -17.09 -15.82
C GLY A 234 -4.67 -16.27 -14.91
N LEU A 235 -4.39 -15.04 -15.34
CA LEU A 235 -3.51 -14.12 -14.63
C LEU A 235 -3.88 -12.67 -14.91
N TRP A 236 -3.57 -11.83 -13.94
CA TRP A 236 -3.64 -10.38 -14.02
C TRP A 236 -2.24 -9.82 -14.27
N PHE A 237 -2.06 -9.00 -15.30
CA PHE A 237 -0.82 -8.26 -15.53
C PHE A 237 -1.07 -6.78 -15.85
N GLU A 238 -0.12 -5.92 -15.48
CA GLU A 238 -0.07 -4.50 -15.80
C GLU A 238 1.12 -4.25 -16.73
N VAL A 239 0.92 -3.39 -17.71
CA VAL A 239 1.95 -2.99 -18.68
C VAL A 239 2.58 -1.68 -18.23
N PHE A 240 3.89 -1.70 -17.96
CA PHE A 240 4.68 -0.53 -17.56
C PHE A 240 5.45 0.06 -18.74
N ASN A 241 5.93 -0.79 -19.63
CA ASN A 241 6.65 -0.37 -20.82
C ASN A 241 6.35 -1.29 -22.01
N ASN A 242 5.47 -0.81 -22.87
CA ASN A 242 5.00 -1.56 -24.02
C ASN A 242 5.94 -1.56 -25.23
N GLN A 243 7.09 -0.88 -25.16
CA GLN A 243 8.06 -0.82 -26.25
C GLN A 243 9.14 -1.90 -26.16
N THR A 244 9.14 -2.70 -25.09
CA THR A 244 10.19 -3.69 -24.84
C THR A 244 9.60 -5.09 -24.90
N TYR A 245 10.31 -6.01 -25.56
CA TYR A 245 9.95 -7.43 -25.51
C TYR A 245 9.95 -7.91 -24.06
N ALA A 246 8.83 -8.49 -23.62
CA ALA A 246 8.70 -9.00 -22.27
C ALA A 246 7.82 -10.24 -22.22
N THR A 247 8.37 -11.35 -21.70
CA THR A 247 7.57 -12.53 -21.39
C THR A 247 6.64 -12.19 -20.22
N ILE A 248 5.36 -12.53 -20.36
CA ILE A 248 4.33 -12.38 -19.32
C ILE A 248 4.05 -13.73 -18.66
N LEU A 249 3.97 -14.79 -19.47
CA LEU A 249 3.71 -16.15 -19.01
C LEU A 249 4.53 -17.13 -19.83
N ASN A 250 5.13 -18.11 -19.16
CA ASN A 250 5.64 -19.32 -19.79
C ASN A 250 5.03 -20.52 -19.08
N LEU A 251 4.06 -21.16 -19.73
CA LEU A 251 3.31 -22.29 -19.21
C LEU A 251 3.59 -23.53 -20.07
N LYS A 252 3.99 -24.62 -19.44
CA LYS A 252 4.24 -25.90 -20.09
C LYS A 252 3.35 -26.98 -19.50
N TYR A 253 2.55 -27.61 -20.36
CA TYR A 253 1.80 -28.82 -20.05
C TYR A 253 2.59 -30.04 -20.47
N TYR A 254 2.81 -30.97 -19.54
CA TYR A 254 3.43 -32.25 -19.85
C TYR A 254 2.38 -33.26 -20.30
N THR A 255 2.67 -33.98 -21.37
CA THR A 255 1.75 -35.01 -21.89
C THR A 255 1.99 -36.36 -21.21
N THR A 256 0.94 -37.14 -21.01
CA THR A 256 0.99 -38.45 -20.34
C THR A 256 1.32 -39.60 -21.28
N SER A 257 1.10 -39.45 -22.58
CA SER A 257 1.44 -40.49 -23.55
C SER A 257 2.84 -40.26 -24.12
N SER A 258 3.61 -41.34 -24.30
CA SER A 258 4.97 -41.30 -24.87
C SER A 258 5.04 -40.78 -26.31
N ASN A 259 3.89 -40.68 -26.98
CA ASN A 259 3.78 -40.26 -28.38
C ASN A 259 3.31 -38.82 -28.54
N ASN A 260 2.82 -38.18 -27.47
CA ASN A 260 2.41 -36.79 -27.51
C ASN A 260 3.61 -35.89 -27.16
N LYS A 261 3.66 -34.72 -27.80
CA LYS A 261 4.64 -33.67 -27.47
C LYS A 261 4.04 -32.77 -26.39
N ASP A 262 4.86 -32.44 -25.39
CA ASP A 262 4.55 -31.39 -24.42
C ASP A 262 4.06 -30.12 -25.13
N VAL A 263 3.08 -29.45 -24.53
CA VAL A 263 2.55 -28.19 -25.06
C VAL A 263 3.15 -27.04 -24.29
N THR A 264 3.65 -26.04 -24.99
CA THR A 264 4.13 -24.79 -24.38
C THR A 264 3.27 -23.63 -24.85
N ILE A 265 2.81 -22.81 -23.90
CA ILE A 265 2.08 -21.57 -24.13
C ILE A 265 2.93 -20.44 -23.56
N ILE A 266 3.37 -19.54 -24.44
CA ILE A 266 4.13 -18.35 -24.06
C ILE A 266 3.28 -17.13 -24.42
N LEU A 267 3.00 -16.31 -23.41
CA LEU A 267 2.44 -14.97 -23.62
C LEU A 267 3.58 -13.96 -23.48
N TYR A 268 3.70 -13.07 -24.45
CA TYR A 268 4.71 -12.03 -24.42
C TYR A 268 4.19 -10.76 -25.07
N GLU A 269 4.73 -9.65 -24.60
CA GLU A 269 4.57 -8.35 -25.22
C GLU A 269 5.73 -8.10 -26.19
N ASP A 270 5.41 -7.52 -27.34
CA ASP A 270 6.40 -7.02 -28.30
C ASP A 270 5.80 -5.84 -29.09
N ASP A 271 6.54 -4.74 -29.19
CA ASP A 271 6.18 -3.51 -29.92
C ASP A 271 4.71 -3.05 -29.70
N GLY A 272 4.26 -3.02 -28.45
CA GLY A 272 2.93 -2.54 -28.06
C GLY A 272 1.80 -3.53 -28.29
N TYR A 273 2.10 -4.79 -28.58
CA TYR A 273 1.09 -5.84 -28.79
C TYR A 273 1.33 -7.06 -27.92
N LEU A 274 0.22 -7.68 -27.48
CA LEU A 274 0.23 -8.98 -26.84
C LEU A 274 0.23 -10.08 -27.89
N TYR A 275 1.18 -11.00 -27.79
CA TYR A 275 1.27 -12.20 -28.60
C TYR A 275 1.09 -13.45 -27.74
N ALA A 276 0.53 -14.49 -28.36
CA ALA A 276 0.52 -15.83 -27.82
C ALA A 276 1.24 -16.77 -28.80
N ASN A 277 2.20 -17.52 -28.27
CA ASN A 277 2.87 -18.61 -28.95
C ASN A 277 2.45 -19.93 -28.31
N VAL A 278 1.66 -20.73 -29.03
CA VAL A 278 1.26 -22.08 -28.61
C VAL A 278 1.97 -23.09 -29.49
N SER A 279 2.95 -23.80 -28.94
CA SER A 279 3.73 -24.84 -29.64
C SER A 279 4.26 -24.40 -31.02
N ASN A 280 4.85 -23.20 -31.10
CA ASN A 280 5.38 -22.53 -32.30
C ASN A 280 4.33 -21.90 -33.23
N THR A 281 3.05 -21.89 -32.85
CA THR A 281 2.02 -21.11 -33.54
C THR A 281 1.86 -19.76 -32.86
N ILE A 282 2.32 -18.70 -33.53
CA ILE A 282 2.28 -17.34 -33.01
C ILE A 282 1.04 -16.61 -33.54
N GLN A 283 0.28 -15.97 -32.66
CA GLN A 283 -0.82 -15.08 -33.02
C GLN A 283 -0.73 -13.79 -32.23
N LYS A 284 -1.02 -12.67 -32.90
CA LYS A 284 -1.22 -11.38 -32.27
C LYS A 284 -2.62 -11.34 -31.68
N LEU A 285 -2.75 -11.04 -30.39
CA LEU A 285 -4.04 -11.02 -29.69
C LEU A 285 -4.66 -9.62 -29.68
N THR A 286 -3.95 -8.63 -29.13
CA THR A 286 -4.49 -7.26 -28.95
C THR A 286 -3.36 -6.25 -28.77
N GLN A 287 -3.69 -4.96 -28.83
CA GLN A 287 -2.78 -3.86 -28.50
C GLN A 287 -2.73 -3.64 -26.97
N LEU A 288 -1.54 -3.34 -26.47
CA LEU A 288 -1.25 -3.05 -25.07
C LEU A 288 -0.90 -1.58 -24.88
N ASN A 289 -1.38 -0.98 -23.79
CA ASN A 289 -1.11 0.40 -23.41
C ASN A 289 -0.43 0.46 -22.04
N ASN A 290 0.53 1.37 -21.88
CA ASN A 290 1.17 1.63 -20.60
C ASN A 290 0.16 2.07 -19.54
N GLY A 291 0.33 1.58 -18.31
CA GLY A 291 -0.53 1.81 -17.16
C GLY A 291 -1.90 1.12 -17.23
N GLN A 292 -2.10 0.21 -18.19
CA GLN A 292 -3.33 -0.59 -18.27
C GLN A 292 -3.13 -1.99 -17.69
N MET A 293 -4.16 -2.45 -16.99
CA MET A 293 -4.26 -3.80 -16.46
C MET A 293 -5.07 -4.67 -17.42
N TYR A 294 -4.60 -5.90 -17.58
CA TYR A 294 -5.19 -6.90 -18.44
C TYR A 294 -5.33 -8.21 -17.69
N PHE A 295 -6.43 -8.91 -17.95
CA PHE A 295 -6.64 -10.26 -17.47
C PHE A 295 -6.64 -11.21 -18.65
N VAL A 296 -5.84 -12.27 -18.57
CA VAL A 296 -5.82 -13.33 -19.58
C VAL A 296 -6.39 -14.59 -18.96
N ASN A 297 -7.23 -15.28 -19.73
CA ASN A 297 -7.76 -16.59 -19.40
C ASN A 297 -7.52 -17.56 -20.55
N ILE A 298 -6.87 -18.68 -20.25
CA ILE A 298 -6.58 -19.79 -21.14
C ILE A 298 -7.49 -20.94 -20.71
N THR A 299 -8.33 -21.43 -21.60
CA THR A 299 -9.22 -22.57 -21.32
C THR A 299 -9.02 -23.69 -22.33
N THR A 300 -9.18 -24.95 -21.90
CA THR A 300 -9.09 -26.14 -22.77
C THR A 300 -9.91 -27.29 -22.18
N GLY A 301 -10.30 -28.26 -23.01
CA GLY A 301 -10.88 -29.52 -22.57
C GLY A 301 -12.29 -29.81 -23.10
N SER A 302 -12.62 -31.09 -23.17
CA SER A 302 -13.82 -31.61 -23.82
C SER A 302 -15.13 -31.17 -23.18
N GLN A 303 -15.20 -31.07 -21.85
CA GLN A 303 -16.40 -30.61 -21.13
C GLN A 303 -16.66 -29.10 -21.31
N LEU A 304 -15.67 -28.35 -21.80
CA LEU A 304 -15.80 -26.93 -22.13
C LEU A 304 -16.06 -26.69 -23.62
N GLY A 305 -16.30 -27.75 -24.41
CA GLY A 305 -16.44 -27.66 -25.87
C GLY A 305 -15.12 -27.37 -26.60
N LEU A 306 -13.99 -27.66 -25.96
CA LEU A 306 -12.63 -27.35 -26.42
C LEU A 306 -11.75 -28.62 -26.46
N SER A 307 -12.30 -29.75 -26.91
CA SER A 307 -11.67 -31.09 -26.85
C SER A 307 -10.30 -31.22 -27.52
N GLN A 308 -9.90 -30.28 -28.37
CA GLN A 308 -8.60 -30.23 -29.04
C GLN A 308 -8.15 -28.79 -29.29
N ASN A 309 -8.61 -27.84 -28.45
CA ASN A 309 -8.26 -26.44 -28.64
C ASN A 309 -7.97 -25.77 -27.30
N PHE A 310 -6.96 -24.90 -27.27
CA PHE A 310 -6.89 -23.85 -26.28
C PHE A 310 -7.68 -22.65 -26.79
N ASN A 311 -8.40 -21.99 -25.89
CA ASN A 311 -8.97 -20.68 -26.14
C ASN A 311 -8.29 -19.67 -25.20
N ILE A 312 -7.61 -18.68 -25.77
CA ILE A 312 -6.96 -17.61 -25.03
C ILE A 312 -7.81 -16.35 -25.19
N SER A 313 -8.45 -15.93 -24.10
CA SER A 313 -9.25 -14.72 -24.02
C SER A 313 -8.50 -13.64 -23.23
N VAL A 314 -8.56 -12.40 -23.71
CA VAL A 314 -7.94 -11.23 -23.07
C VAL A 314 -9.04 -10.24 -22.71
N TYR A 315 -8.98 -9.72 -21.49
CA TYR A 315 -9.93 -8.77 -20.95
C TYR A 315 -9.23 -7.50 -20.47
N SER A 316 -9.89 -6.36 -20.64
CA SER A 316 -9.48 -5.09 -20.07
C SER A 316 -10.73 -4.28 -19.71
N GLN A 317 -10.68 -3.55 -18.60
CA GLN A 317 -11.78 -2.68 -18.14
C GLN A 317 -13.16 -3.37 -18.12
N GLY A 318 -13.21 -4.63 -17.69
CA GLY A 318 -14.46 -5.38 -17.59
C GLY A 318 -14.98 -5.98 -18.91
N LYS A 319 -14.25 -5.82 -20.03
CA LYS A 319 -14.67 -6.32 -21.35
C LYS A 319 -13.64 -7.25 -21.96
N MET A 320 -14.11 -8.27 -22.68
CA MET A 320 -13.26 -9.09 -23.54
C MET A 320 -12.83 -8.28 -24.77
N ILE A 321 -11.52 -8.16 -24.98
CA ILE A 321 -10.93 -7.39 -26.08
C ILE A 321 -10.28 -8.28 -27.15
N ALA A 322 -9.97 -9.54 -26.81
CA ALA A 322 -9.50 -10.54 -27.76
C ALA A 322 -9.90 -11.95 -27.32
N SER A 323 -10.05 -12.85 -28.29
CA SER A 323 -10.27 -14.28 -28.07
C SER A 323 -9.73 -15.05 -29.27
N GLN A 324 -8.79 -15.97 -29.04
CA GLN A 324 -8.14 -16.73 -30.09
C GLN A 324 -8.07 -18.21 -29.74
N LYS A 325 -8.38 -19.06 -30.72
CA LYS A 325 -8.26 -20.51 -30.60
C LYS A 325 -6.94 -21.01 -31.19
N PHE A 326 -6.33 -21.97 -30.50
CA PHE A 326 -5.14 -22.69 -30.92
C PHE A 326 -5.39 -24.18 -30.83
N SER A 327 -4.81 -24.96 -31.74
CA SER A 327 -4.90 -26.41 -31.66
C SER A 327 -4.16 -26.95 -30.44
N SER A 328 -4.75 -27.97 -29.81
CA SER A 328 -4.21 -28.71 -28.66
C SER A 328 -4.18 -30.20 -29.00
N PRO A 329 -3.21 -30.98 -28.46
CA PRO A 329 -3.34 -32.42 -28.36
C PRO A 329 -4.66 -32.81 -27.69
N SER A 330 -5.17 -34.00 -28.02
CA SER A 330 -6.43 -34.53 -27.49
C SER A 330 -6.38 -34.89 -26.00
N GLU A 331 -5.17 -35.09 -25.45
CA GLU A 331 -4.96 -35.50 -24.06
C GLU A 331 -3.84 -34.67 -23.44
N LEU A 332 -4.20 -33.83 -22.48
CA LEU A 332 -3.29 -33.07 -21.63
C LEU A 332 -3.43 -33.55 -20.20
N ASN A 333 -2.34 -33.50 -19.45
CA ASN A 333 -2.39 -33.65 -18.00
C ASN A 333 -2.15 -32.28 -17.37
N GLY A 334 -3.24 -31.60 -17.05
CA GLY A 334 -3.26 -30.31 -16.38
C GLY A 334 -2.65 -30.32 -14.97
N TYR A 335 -2.44 -31.47 -14.34
CA TYR A 335 -1.77 -31.54 -13.03
C TYR A 335 -0.24 -31.54 -13.14
N ASN A 336 0.30 -31.90 -14.32
CA ASN A 336 1.73 -31.84 -14.58
C ASN A 336 2.02 -30.60 -15.42
N ILE A 337 2.18 -29.48 -14.74
CA ILE A 337 2.55 -28.20 -15.34
C ILE A 337 3.87 -27.68 -14.78
N SER A 338 4.57 -26.93 -15.62
CA SER A 338 5.62 -26.02 -15.20
C SER A 338 5.24 -24.61 -15.63
N VAL A 339 5.38 -23.64 -14.72
CA VAL A 339 5.02 -22.26 -15.00
C VAL A 339 6.05 -21.29 -14.43
N SER A 340 6.33 -20.23 -15.18
CA SER A 340 7.00 -19.02 -14.71
C SER A 340 6.28 -17.78 -15.23
N PHE A 341 6.41 -16.70 -14.48
CA PHE A 341 5.71 -15.46 -14.70
C PHE A 341 6.72 -14.34 -14.96
N GLY A 342 6.41 -13.48 -15.93
CA GLY A 342 7.13 -12.25 -16.16
C GLY A 342 8.55 -12.41 -16.73
N SER A 343 9.30 -11.30 -16.73
CA SER A 343 10.68 -11.21 -17.19
C SER A 343 11.43 -10.09 -16.46
N ALA A 344 12.77 -10.15 -16.45
CA ALA A 344 13.60 -9.24 -15.65
C ALA A 344 13.62 -7.77 -16.15
N TYR A 345 12.89 -7.45 -17.22
CA TYR A 345 12.97 -6.15 -17.91
C TYR A 345 12.01 -5.08 -17.35
N PHE A 346 11.29 -5.36 -16.25
CA PHE A 346 10.36 -4.43 -15.59
C PHE A 346 9.30 -3.81 -16.52
N ALA A 347 9.02 -4.46 -17.66
CA ALA A 347 8.07 -3.99 -18.65
C ALA A 347 6.63 -4.39 -18.31
N VAL A 348 6.47 -5.49 -17.57
CA VAL A 348 5.18 -6.01 -17.11
C VAL A 348 5.27 -6.39 -15.63
N GLY A 349 4.17 -6.27 -14.91
CA GLY A 349 4.05 -6.74 -13.53
C GLY A 349 2.80 -7.57 -13.35
N ILE A 350 2.89 -8.59 -12.50
CA ILE A 350 1.88 -9.64 -12.36
C ILE A 350 1.48 -9.66 -10.89
N SER A 351 0.19 -9.50 -10.62
CA SER A 351 -0.31 -9.38 -9.25
C SER A 351 -0.84 -10.71 -8.71
N GLN A 352 -1.42 -11.54 -9.56
CA GLN A 352 -1.98 -12.83 -9.20
C GLN A 352 -2.20 -13.72 -10.42
N ALA A 353 -2.25 -15.03 -10.17
CA ALA A 353 -2.60 -16.03 -11.16
C ALA A 353 -3.37 -17.18 -10.51
N TYR A 354 -4.11 -17.94 -11.32
CA TYR A 354 -4.78 -19.15 -10.89
C TYR A 354 -4.70 -20.26 -11.94
N PHE A 355 -4.90 -21.48 -11.47
CA PHE A 355 -5.19 -22.64 -12.29
C PHE A 355 -6.36 -23.41 -11.66
N VAL A 356 -7.26 -23.96 -12.46
CA VAL A 356 -8.35 -24.81 -11.98
C VAL A 356 -8.61 -25.93 -12.99
N SER A 357 -8.93 -27.12 -12.48
CA SER A 357 -9.22 -28.31 -13.29
C SER A 357 -10.53 -28.99 -12.88
N LEU A 358 -11.25 -29.53 -13.87
CA LEU A 358 -12.52 -30.25 -13.73
C LEU A 358 -12.29 -31.76 -13.52
N GLN A 359 -13.16 -32.36 -12.70
CA GLN A 359 -13.27 -33.82 -12.62
C GLN A 359 -14.20 -34.36 -13.71
N ASN A 360 -13.90 -35.55 -14.27
CA ASN A 360 -14.83 -36.26 -15.15
C ASN A 360 -16.04 -36.75 -14.36
N GLN A 361 -17.09 -35.94 -14.27
CA GLN A 361 -18.42 -36.38 -13.87
C GLN A 361 -19.43 -36.16 -14.98
N GLN A 362 -20.26 -37.18 -15.23
CA GLN A 362 -21.40 -37.08 -16.13
C GLN A 362 -22.48 -36.24 -15.44
N GLY A 363 -22.60 -34.97 -15.83
CA GLY A 363 -23.54 -34.02 -15.25
C GLY A 363 -22.88 -32.65 -15.19
N VAL A 364 -23.32 -31.74 -16.07
CA VAL A 364 -22.69 -30.43 -16.28
C VAL A 364 -22.81 -29.56 -15.03
N HIS A 365 -21.68 -29.27 -14.38
CA HIS A 365 -21.54 -28.17 -13.44
C HIS A 365 -20.29 -27.35 -13.76
N ALA A 366 -20.25 -26.80 -14.99
CA ALA A 366 -19.23 -25.82 -15.41
C ALA A 366 -19.29 -24.52 -14.59
N GLN A 367 -20.34 -24.32 -13.78
CA GLN A 367 -20.55 -23.11 -13.02
C GLN A 367 -19.46 -22.88 -11.96
N GLU A 368 -19.10 -23.90 -11.18
CA GLU A 368 -18.07 -23.80 -10.14
C GLU A 368 -16.68 -23.55 -10.75
N PHE A 369 -16.42 -24.13 -11.91
CA PHE A 369 -15.22 -23.89 -12.69
C PHE A 369 -15.13 -22.43 -13.13
N TYR A 370 -16.21 -21.88 -13.68
CA TYR A 370 -16.27 -20.47 -14.03
C TYR A 370 -16.26 -19.57 -12.78
N ASN A 371 -16.80 -20.00 -11.64
CA ASN A 371 -16.80 -19.22 -10.40
C ASN A 371 -15.37 -18.91 -9.92
N ILE A 372 -14.42 -19.85 -10.04
CA ILE A 372 -13.00 -19.57 -9.72
C ILE A 372 -12.47 -18.46 -10.63
N SER A 373 -12.60 -18.64 -11.95
CA SER A 373 -12.10 -17.65 -12.93
C SER A 373 -12.77 -16.27 -12.77
N ASN A 374 -14.08 -16.25 -12.52
CA ASN A 374 -14.86 -15.04 -12.32
C ASN A 374 -14.50 -14.37 -10.99
N ASN A 375 -14.18 -15.13 -9.94
CA ASN A 375 -13.75 -14.55 -8.66
C ASN A 375 -12.44 -13.77 -8.84
N VAL A 376 -11.45 -14.37 -9.51
CA VAL A 376 -10.17 -13.70 -9.76
C VAL A 376 -10.33 -12.51 -10.71
N TYR A 377 -11.16 -12.65 -11.75
CA TYR A 377 -11.41 -11.59 -12.71
C TYR A 377 -12.19 -10.40 -12.10
N LEU A 378 -13.33 -10.64 -11.47
CA LEU A 378 -14.25 -9.58 -11.03
C LEU A 378 -13.74 -8.82 -9.82
N ASN A 379 -12.99 -9.48 -8.94
CA ASN A 379 -12.45 -8.79 -7.77
C ASN A 379 -11.23 -7.90 -8.12
N GLY A 380 -10.65 -8.08 -9.31
CA GLY A 380 -9.71 -7.14 -9.90
C GLY A 380 -8.25 -7.39 -9.53
N PHE A 381 -7.37 -6.57 -10.12
CA PHE A 381 -5.93 -6.78 -10.18
C PHE A 381 -5.26 -7.05 -8.83
N TYR A 382 -5.50 -6.25 -7.80
CA TYR A 382 -4.85 -6.38 -6.48
C TYR A 382 -5.66 -7.19 -5.45
N TYR A 383 -6.70 -7.90 -5.85
CA TYR A 383 -7.52 -8.66 -4.91
C TYR A 383 -6.80 -9.92 -4.45
N ASN A 384 -6.61 -10.03 -3.13
CA ASN A 384 -5.92 -11.14 -2.51
C ASN A 384 -6.74 -11.69 -1.34
N ASN A 385 -7.85 -12.37 -1.66
CA ASN A 385 -8.60 -13.13 -0.67
C ASN A 385 -8.81 -14.55 -1.16
N THR A 386 -7.98 -15.45 -0.63
CA THR A 386 -8.01 -16.88 -0.91
C THR A 386 -9.21 -17.59 -0.28
N GLU A 387 -9.90 -17.00 0.69
CA GLU A 387 -11.08 -17.60 1.34
C GLU A 387 -12.19 -17.89 0.33
N ASN A 388 -12.41 -16.99 -0.64
CA ASN A 388 -13.43 -17.21 -1.66
C ASN A 388 -13.07 -18.37 -2.60
N ILE A 389 -11.82 -18.43 -3.03
CA ILE A 389 -11.32 -19.50 -3.91
C ILE A 389 -11.40 -20.85 -3.17
N TYR A 390 -10.95 -20.87 -1.91
CA TYR A 390 -11.05 -22.01 -1.01
C TYR A 390 -12.51 -22.44 -0.79
N TRP A 391 -13.42 -21.50 -0.55
CA TRP A 391 -14.83 -21.77 -0.36
C TRP A 391 -15.45 -22.43 -1.60
N ILE A 392 -15.12 -21.93 -2.80
CA ILE A 392 -15.62 -22.51 -4.05
C ILE A 392 -15.14 -23.96 -4.19
N ILE A 393 -13.84 -24.25 -4.03
CA ILE A 393 -13.34 -25.62 -4.21
C ILE A 393 -13.78 -26.59 -3.10
N SER A 394 -13.90 -26.11 -1.86
CA SER A 394 -14.37 -26.94 -0.74
C SER A 394 -15.85 -27.31 -0.86
N ASN A 395 -16.67 -26.45 -1.49
CA ASN A 395 -18.09 -26.73 -1.75
C ASN A 395 -18.35 -27.37 -3.11
N SER A 396 -17.35 -27.48 -3.98
CA SER A 396 -17.47 -28.14 -5.29
C SER A 396 -17.11 -29.63 -5.23
N GLN A 397 -17.46 -30.32 -4.13
CA GLN A 397 -17.02 -31.69 -3.87
C GLN A 397 -17.35 -32.59 -5.08
N LYS A 398 -16.30 -33.15 -5.70
CA LYS A 398 -16.35 -33.98 -6.92
C LYS A 398 -16.61 -33.27 -8.27
N ASN A 399 -16.79 -31.94 -8.29
CA ASN A 399 -16.91 -31.15 -9.53
C ASN A 399 -15.54 -30.58 -9.95
N LEU A 400 -14.85 -29.90 -9.03
CA LEU A 400 -13.48 -29.43 -9.24
C LEU A 400 -12.48 -30.45 -8.71
N TYR A 401 -11.37 -30.59 -9.42
CA TYR A 401 -10.31 -31.50 -9.05
C TYR A 401 -9.24 -30.81 -8.20
N SER A 402 -8.74 -29.69 -8.72
CA SER A 402 -7.75 -28.86 -8.05
C SER A 402 -7.91 -27.40 -8.43
N ALA A 403 -7.48 -26.53 -7.52
CA ALA A 403 -7.28 -25.11 -7.77
C ALA A 403 -5.90 -24.72 -7.23
N ILE A 404 -5.13 -23.99 -8.03
CA ILE A 404 -3.86 -23.39 -7.64
C ILE A 404 -4.04 -21.89 -7.68
N TYR A 405 -3.48 -21.20 -6.69
CA TYR A 405 -3.45 -19.74 -6.63
C TYR A 405 -2.05 -19.24 -6.34
N TRP A 406 -1.64 -18.21 -7.07
CA TRP A 406 -0.42 -17.45 -6.84
C TRP A 406 -0.80 -16.01 -6.49
N ASP A 407 -0.28 -15.55 -5.36
CA ASP A 407 -0.42 -14.17 -4.89
C ASP A 407 0.93 -13.47 -4.95
N PHE A 408 1.04 -12.49 -5.83
CA PHE A 408 2.27 -11.76 -6.07
C PHE A 408 2.21 -10.31 -5.56
N ALA A 409 1.05 -9.89 -5.02
CA ALA A 409 0.86 -8.54 -4.51
C ALA A 409 1.32 -8.46 -3.05
N TYR A 410 2.36 -7.66 -2.80
CA TYR A 410 2.94 -7.50 -1.46
C TYR A 410 2.88 -6.04 -1.04
N SER A 411 2.25 -5.73 0.09
CA SER A 411 1.98 -4.35 0.53
C SER A 411 3.02 -3.78 1.51
N ILE A 412 4.06 -4.55 1.84
CA ILE A 412 5.06 -4.19 2.85
C ILE A 412 6.42 -3.99 2.18
N SER A 413 7.26 -3.12 2.74
CA SER A 413 8.66 -2.98 2.31
C SER A 413 9.42 -4.30 2.50
N ASN A 414 10.27 -4.65 1.52
CA ASN A 414 11.02 -5.91 1.43
C ASN A 414 10.13 -7.10 1.04
N PRO A 415 9.62 -7.14 -0.20
CA PRO A 415 8.89 -8.30 -0.68
C PRO A 415 9.77 -9.57 -0.62
N PRO A 416 9.16 -10.74 -0.38
CA PRO A 416 9.89 -11.97 -0.17
C PRO A 416 10.64 -12.39 -1.45
N LEU A 417 11.82 -12.99 -1.30
CA LEU A 417 12.59 -13.45 -2.47
C LEU A 417 11.90 -14.60 -3.22
N THR A 418 10.98 -15.31 -2.58
CA THR A 418 10.19 -16.39 -3.15
C THR A 418 8.74 -16.31 -2.66
N VAL A 419 7.81 -16.75 -3.49
CA VAL A 419 6.38 -16.83 -3.17
C VAL A 419 5.92 -18.26 -3.46
N ASN A 420 5.35 -18.94 -2.47
CA ASN A 420 4.78 -20.26 -2.68
C ASN A 420 3.40 -20.16 -3.34
N ALA A 421 3.10 -21.07 -4.27
CA ALA A 421 1.73 -21.26 -4.75
C ALA A 421 0.92 -22.07 -3.74
N ILE A 422 -0.37 -21.80 -3.63
CA ILE A 422 -1.29 -22.60 -2.80
C ILE A 422 -2.04 -23.55 -3.73
N LEU A 423 -1.93 -24.85 -3.47
CA LEU A 423 -2.67 -25.90 -4.16
C LEU A 423 -3.73 -26.48 -3.23
N TRP A 424 -4.99 -26.39 -3.65
CA TRP A 424 -6.10 -27.15 -3.07
C TRP A 424 -6.50 -28.27 -4.01
N TYR A 425 -6.67 -29.49 -3.50
CA TYR A 425 -7.08 -30.62 -4.33
C TYR A 425 -7.86 -31.68 -3.57
N TRP A 426 -8.71 -32.41 -4.29
CA TRP A 426 -9.43 -33.57 -3.80
C TRP A 426 -8.64 -34.86 -4.09
N PRO A 427 -8.17 -35.59 -3.06
CA PRO A 427 -7.51 -36.87 -3.27
C PRO A 427 -8.46 -37.93 -3.82
N GLN A 428 -7.91 -38.96 -4.45
CA GLN A 428 -8.69 -40.00 -5.13
C GLN A 428 -9.38 -41.00 -4.17
N SER A 429 -9.15 -40.94 -2.85
CA SER A 429 -9.80 -41.86 -1.90
C SER A 429 -11.20 -41.38 -1.48
N ALA A 430 -12.16 -42.30 -1.41
CA ALA A 430 -13.58 -41.96 -1.18
C ALA A 430 -13.88 -41.32 0.20
N SER A 431 -12.91 -41.29 1.11
CA SER A 431 -12.99 -40.75 2.48
C SER A 431 -12.15 -39.49 2.70
N SER A 432 -11.53 -38.92 1.67
CA SER A 432 -10.59 -37.80 1.89
C SER A 432 -11.30 -36.46 2.00
N SER A 433 -10.84 -35.65 2.96
CA SER A 433 -11.05 -34.21 2.98
C SER A 433 -10.21 -33.52 1.91
N LEU A 434 -10.64 -32.32 1.51
CA LEU A 434 -9.86 -31.41 0.68
C LEU A 434 -8.48 -31.20 1.32
N GLN A 435 -7.42 -31.33 0.52
CA GLN A 435 -6.04 -31.14 0.97
C GLN A 435 -5.52 -29.79 0.52
N THR A 436 -4.63 -29.20 1.34
CA THR A 436 -3.90 -27.96 1.02
C THR A 436 -2.41 -28.24 1.05
N VAL A 437 -1.70 -27.87 -0.02
CA VAL A 437 -0.25 -28.01 -0.13
C VAL A 437 0.34 -26.73 -0.73
N TYR A 438 1.58 -26.41 -0.39
CA TYR A 438 2.31 -25.28 -0.95
C TYR A 438 3.32 -25.76 -1.98
N ILE A 439 3.31 -25.16 -3.18
CA ILE A 439 4.28 -25.42 -4.24
C ILE A 439 5.39 -24.37 -4.13
N GLU A 440 6.60 -24.82 -3.78
CA GLU A 440 7.76 -23.96 -3.66
C GLU A 440 8.20 -23.41 -5.02
N GLU A 441 8.64 -22.16 -5.03
CA GLU A 441 9.27 -21.51 -6.16
C GLU A 441 10.74 -21.88 -6.25
N LEU A 442 11.22 -22.25 -7.45
CA LEU A 442 12.63 -22.48 -7.72
C LEU A 442 13.24 -21.29 -8.46
N GLY A 443 13.87 -20.39 -7.72
CA GLY A 443 14.47 -19.16 -8.23
C GLY A 443 14.26 -18.01 -7.26
N ASN A 444 14.48 -16.78 -7.75
CA ASN A 444 14.20 -15.56 -7.00
C ASN A 444 13.25 -14.67 -7.80
N ASN A 445 12.32 -14.04 -7.08
CA ASN A 445 11.44 -13.02 -7.59
C ASN A 445 12.15 -11.69 -7.78
N THR A 446 11.71 -10.94 -8.80
CA THR A 446 11.95 -9.49 -8.88
C THR A 446 10.62 -8.77 -8.81
N TYR A 447 10.61 -7.61 -8.15
CA TYR A 447 9.39 -6.83 -7.91
C TYR A 447 9.47 -5.46 -8.56
N ILE A 448 8.32 -4.95 -8.94
CA ILE A 448 8.08 -3.56 -9.34
C ILE A 448 7.04 -2.95 -8.40
N ILE A 449 7.14 -1.65 -8.14
CA ILE A 449 6.27 -0.89 -7.22
C ILE A 449 5.24 -0.07 -8.01
#